data_AF-A0A965EU14-F1
#
_entry.id   AF-A0A965EU14-F1
#
_cell.length_a   1.000
_cell.length_b   1.000
_cell.length_c   1.000
_cell.angle_alpha   90.00
_cell.angle_beta   90.00
_cell.angle_gamma   90.00
#
_symmetry.space_group_name_H-M   'P 1'
#
loop_
_entity.id
_entity.type
_entity.pdbx_description
1 polymer ?
#
loop_
_entity_poly.entity_id
_entity_poly.type
_entity_poly.pdbx_seq_one_letter_code
_entity_poly.pdbx_strand_id
1 'polypeptide(L)'
;LEVFDYGFKLREARRGKSENDLVSQLAHNVPTDGLALDDRDFRNYFLLIVIAGNETTRHAITHSMNALIDHPEQMALLKAKPELIPWAIEEFLRQASPVYHFRRTATRDVEMHGKKIKKGEKVVVWFASGNRDPETFTNPYTFDVTRKPNEHMAFGRGGPHMCMGNALARLEMQIMFTQLLPRVKHMERIGETDYLRSNFVHGIKRLPVRVEFE
;
A
#
# COMPACT_ATOMS: atom_id res chain seq x y z
N LEU A 1 -12.23 -21.65 5.73
CA LEU A 1 -10.96 -21.04 6.17
C LEU A 1 -11.13 -20.57 7.59
N GLU A 2 -10.17 -20.83 8.48
CA GLU A 2 -10.23 -20.41 9.89
C GLU A 2 -10.48 -18.90 10.07
N VAL A 3 -9.93 -18.08 9.17
CA VAL A 3 -10.16 -16.62 9.14
C VAL A 3 -11.63 -16.22 8.95
N PHE A 4 -12.43 -17.02 8.24
CA PHE A 4 -13.86 -16.75 8.06
C PHE A 4 -14.66 -17.06 9.33
N ASP A 5 -14.31 -18.14 10.03
CA ASP A 5 -14.93 -18.48 11.31
C ASP A 5 -14.59 -17.42 12.38
N TYR A 6 -13.32 -16.99 12.41
CA TYR A 6 -12.89 -15.86 13.25
C TYR A 6 -13.66 -14.58 12.96
N GLY A 7 -13.77 -14.18 11.69
CA GLY A 7 -14.53 -13.00 11.28
C GLY A 7 -16.00 -13.08 11.69
N PHE A 8 -16.64 -14.25 11.57
CA PHE A 8 -18.02 -14.46 11.99
C PHE A 8 -18.19 -14.33 13.50
N LYS A 9 -17.32 -14.97 14.28
CA LYS A 9 -17.31 -14.83 15.75
C LYS A 9 -17.14 -13.39 16.18
N LEU A 10 -16.27 -12.64 15.49
CA LEU A 10 -16.08 -11.22 15.75
C LEU A 10 -17.33 -10.41 15.40
N ARG A 11 -17.98 -10.68 14.26
CA ARG A 11 -19.26 -10.06 13.87
C ARG A 11 -20.32 -10.25 14.95
N GLU A 12 -20.55 -11.50 15.37
CA GLU A 12 -21.54 -11.81 16.41
C GLU A 12 -21.18 -11.14 17.74
N ALA A 13 -19.89 -11.08 18.08
CA ALA A 13 -19.43 -10.37 19.27
C ALA A 13 -19.68 -8.86 19.22
N ARG A 14 -19.82 -8.24 18.04
CA ARG A 14 -20.16 -6.82 17.85
C ARG A 14 -21.66 -6.55 17.81
N ARG A 15 -22.52 -7.53 17.55
CA ARG A 15 -23.97 -7.29 17.41
C ARG A 15 -24.57 -6.70 18.68
N GLY A 16 -25.29 -5.59 18.53
CA GLY A 16 -25.92 -4.88 19.64
C GLY A 16 -24.96 -4.13 20.58
N LYS A 17 -23.67 -4.02 20.24
CA LYS A 17 -22.67 -3.28 21.02
C LYS A 17 -22.30 -1.96 20.36
N SER A 18 -21.81 -1.01 21.16
CA SER A 18 -21.44 0.35 20.74
C SER A 18 -19.97 0.51 20.31
N GLU A 19 -19.24 -0.60 20.11
CA GLU A 19 -17.84 -0.58 19.66
C GLU A 19 -17.73 0.11 18.29
N ASN A 20 -16.73 0.96 18.11
CA ASN A 20 -16.55 1.74 16.88
C ASN A 20 -15.34 1.28 16.07
N ASP A 21 -15.36 0.01 15.63
CA ASP A 21 -14.35 -0.57 14.76
C ASP A 21 -14.94 -0.96 13.38
N LEU A 22 -14.08 -1.30 12.41
CA LEU A 22 -14.53 -1.65 11.06
C LEU A 22 -15.50 -2.85 11.03
N VAL A 23 -15.38 -3.76 11.99
CA VAL A 23 -16.26 -4.93 12.06
C VAL A 23 -17.64 -4.52 12.56
N SER A 24 -17.72 -3.62 13.54
CA SER A 24 -18.99 -2.99 13.92
C SER A 24 -19.63 -2.27 12.73
N GLN A 25 -18.84 -1.50 11.97
CA GLN A 25 -19.35 -0.80 10.79
C GLN A 25 -19.94 -1.75 9.75
N LEU A 26 -19.32 -2.91 9.52
CA LEU A 26 -19.83 -3.96 8.62
C LEU A 26 -21.00 -4.77 9.22
N ALA A 27 -21.08 -4.87 10.54
CA ALA A 27 -22.09 -5.67 11.23
C ALA A 27 -23.40 -4.92 11.47
N HIS A 28 -23.35 -3.59 11.62
CA HIS A 28 -24.49 -2.77 12.02
C HIS A 28 -25.12 -2.00 10.88
N ASN A 29 -24.34 -1.64 9.87
CA ASN A 29 -24.83 -0.75 8.81
C ASN A 29 -25.25 -1.51 7.57
N VAL A 30 -26.34 -1.04 6.98
CA VAL A 30 -26.72 -1.42 5.62
C VAL A 30 -25.93 -0.53 4.65
N PRO A 31 -25.26 -1.11 3.63
CA PRO A 31 -24.65 -0.36 2.54
C PRO A 31 -25.60 0.63 1.87
N THR A 32 -25.04 1.59 1.14
CA THR A 32 -25.79 2.70 0.53
C THR A 32 -26.77 2.28 -0.56
N ASP A 33 -26.66 1.06 -1.08
CA ASP A 33 -27.61 0.47 -2.02
C ASP A 33 -28.82 -0.20 -1.34
N GLY A 34 -28.87 -0.18 0.00
CA GLY A 34 -29.94 -0.75 0.80
C GLY A 34 -29.86 -2.28 0.96
N LEU A 35 -28.81 -2.93 0.46
CA LEU A 35 -28.64 -4.38 0.52
C LEU A 35 -27.72 -4.76 1.68
N ALA A 36 -28.30 -5.32 2.74
CA ALA A 36 -27.51 -5.84 3.86
C ALA A 36 -26.52 -6.91 3.37
N LEU A 37 -25.30 -6.89 3.92
CA LEU A 37 -24.28 -7.89 3.60
C LEU A 37 -24.75 -9.28 4.05
N ASP A 38 -24.85 -10.21 3.10
CA ASP A 38 -25.03 -11.61 3.44
C ASP A 38 -23.74 -12.20 4.07
N ASP A 39 -23.84 -13.42 4.58
CA ASP A 39 -22.69 -14.07 5.23
C ASP A 39 -21.49 -14.26 4.30
N ARG A 40 -21.72 -14.44 2.99
CA ARG A 40 -20.64 -14.61 2.02
C ARG A 40 -19.94 -13.27 1.79
N ASP A 41 -20.70 -12.22 1.59
CA ASP A 41 -20.18 -10.89 1.30
C ASP A 41 -19.46 -10.31 2.52
N PHE A 42 -19.99 -10.51 3.73
CA PHE A 42 -19.28 -10.16 4.97
C PHE A 42 -17.92 -10.87 5.07
N ARG A 43 -17.87 -12.19 4.84
CA ARG A 43 -16.62 -12.97 4.89
C ARG A 43 -15.60 -12.47 3.88
N ASN A 44 -16.05 -12.15 2.67
CA ASN A 44 -15.18 -11.62 1.62
C ASN A 44 -14.65 -10.22 1.96
N TYR A 45 -15.49 -9.32 2.47
CA TYR A 45 -15.05 -7.99 2.92
C TYR A 45 -14.07 -8.07 4.07
N PHE A 46 -14.37 -8.90 5.07
CA PHE A 46 -13.50 -9.12 6.22
C PHE A 46 -12.12 -9.60 5.76
N LEU A 47 -12.08 -10.66 4.95
CA LEU A 47 -10.82 -11.19 4.42
C LEU A 47 -10.07 -10.17 3.55
N LEU A 48 -10.78 -9.43 2.71
CA LEU A 48 -10.19 -8.39 1.87
C LEU A 48 -9.49 -7.33 2.71
N ILE A 49 -10.13 -6.83 3.77
CA ILE A 49 -9.56 -5.81 4.66
C ILE A 49 -8.30 -6.35 5.35
N VAL A 50 -8.35 -7.60 5.87
CA VAL A 50 -7.20 -8.21 6.54
C VAL A 50 -6.02 -8.36 5.57
N ILE A 51 -6.23 -8.89 4.36
CA ILE A 51 -5.14 -9.12 3.40
C ILE A 51 -4.62 -7.78 2.85
N ALA A 52 -5.52 -6.93 2.36
CA ALA A 52 -5.15 -5.69 1.67
C ALA A 52 -4.46 -4.69 2.61
N GLY A 53 -4.92 -4.59 3.86
CA GLY A 53 -4.35 -3.70 4.87
C GLY A 53 -3.04 -4.22 5.49
N ASN A 54 -2.77 -5.52 5.44
CA ASN A 54 -1.59 -6.09 6.08
C ASN A 54 -0.36 -6.13 5.15
N GLU A 55 -0.47 -6.83 4.02
CA GLU A 55 0.72 -7.14 3.22
C GLU A 55 1.30 -5.89 2.55
N THR A 56 0.44 -5.04 2.00
CA THR A 56 0.86 -3.87 1.20
C THR A 56 1.62 -2.84 2.05
N THR A 57 1.11 -2.48 3.24
CA THR A 57 1.75 -1.51 4.14
C THR A 57 3.07 -2.06 4.69
N ARG A 58 3.12 -3.33 5.11
CA ARG A 58 4.36 -3.99 5.56
C ARG A 58 5.44 -3.93 4.48
N HIS A 59 5.09 -4.24 3.24
CA HIS A 59 6.02 -4.19 2.12
C HIS A 59 6.45 -2.75 1.82
N ALA A 60 5.53 -1.78 1.85
CA ALA A 60 5.88 -0.36 1.70
C ALA A 60 6.91 0.08 2.75
N ILE A 61 6.68 -0.22 4.03
CA ILE A 61 7.60 0.10 5.14
C ILE A 61 8.97 -0.55 4.91
N THR A 62 8.99 -1.84 4.58
CA THR A 62 10.25 -2.59 4.40
C THR A 62 11.05 -2.09 3.19
N HIS A 63 10.39 -1.82 2.07
CA HIS A 63 11.02 -1.22 0.89
C HIS A 63 11.58 0.17 1.18
N SER A 64 10.84 0.98 1.94
CA SER A 64 11.23 2.35 2.28
C SER A 64 12.45 2.36 3.20
N MET A 65 12.48 1.47 4.20
CA MET A 65 13.66 1.33 5.05
C MET A 65 14.87 0.83 4.25
N ASN A 66 14.68 -0.16 3.37
CA ASN A 66 15.76 -0.63 2.49
C ASN A 66 16.29 0.50 1.58
N ALA A 67 15.40 1.35 1.04
CA ALA A 67 15.78 2.49 0.24
C ALA A 67 16.55 3.55 1.06
N LEU A 68 16.14 3.82 2.30
CA LEU A 68 16.87 4.73 3.19
C LEU A 68 18.25 4.22 3.58
N ILE A 69 18.43 2.90 3.73
CA ILE A 69 19.76 2.29 3.94
C ILE A 69 20.66 2.53 2.71
N ASP A 70 20.09 2.48 1.50
CA ASP A 70 20.80 2.77 0.25
C ASP A 70 21.09 4.26 0.02
N HIS A 71 20.42 5.13 0.77
CA HIS A 71 20.48 6.59 0.62
C HIS A 71 20.60 7.26 2.00
N PRO A 72 21.72 7.07 2.70
CA PRO A 72 21.92 7.57 4.07
C PRO A 72 21.78 9.09 4.17
N GLU A 73 22.03 9.83 3.08
CA GLU A 73 21.80 11.28 3.00
C GLU A 73 20.31 11.65 3.09
N GLN A 74 19.42 10.85 2.48
CA GLN A 74 17.97 11.02 2.58
C GLN A 74 17.49 10.68 3.99
N MET A 75 18.05 9.62 4.60
CA MET A 75 17.78 9.28 6.01
C MET A 75 18.22 10.39 6.97
N ALA A 76 19.43 10.91 6.79
CA ALA A 76 19.97 11.99 7.61
C ALA A 76 19.12 13.27 7.49
N LEU A 77 18.64 13.58 6.29
CA LEU A 77 17.71 14.70 6.06
C LEU A 77 16.41 14.52 6.85
N LEU A 78 15.79 13.35 6.82
CA LEU A 78 14.55 13.08 7.57
C LEU A 78 14.76 13.08 9.08
N LYS A 79 15.93 12.65 9.57
CA LYS A 79 16.29 12.75 10.99
C LYS A 79 16.46 14.21 11.42
N ALA A 80 17.12 15.03 10.59
CA ALA A 80 17.36 16.44 10.87
C ALA A 80 16.08 17.30 10.72
N LYS A 81 15.17 16.89 9.83
CA LYS A 81 13.90 17.59 9.51
C LYS A 81 12.70 16.64 9.55
N PRO A 82 12.26 16.18 10.74
CA PRO A 82 11.17 15.21 10.87
C PRO A 82 9.83 15.70 10.27
N GLU A 83 9.65 17.02 10.14
CA GLU A 83 8.48 17.63 9.51
C GLU A 83 8.33 17.27 8.01
N LEU A 84 9.38 16.75 7.38
CA LEU A 84 9.34 16.25 5.99
C LEU A 84 8.73 14.85 5.88
N ILE A 85 8.71 14.06 6.97
CA ILE A 85 8.27 12.65 6.96
C ILE A 85 6.87 12.48 6.36
N PRO A 86 5.84 13.28 6.73
CA PRO A 86 4.50 13.11 6.16
C PRO A 86 4.46 13.16 4.63
N TRP A 87 5.28 14.02 4.02
CA TRP A 87 5.38 14.10 2.55
C TRP A 87 6.30 13.04 1.96
N ALA A 88 7.39 12.68 2.65
CA ALA A 88 8.30 11.63 2.25
C ALA A 88 7.60 10.27 2.04
N ILE A 89 6.48 10.03 2.73
CA ILE A 89 5.64 8.84 2.54
C ILE A 89 5.18 8.69 1.09
N GLU A 90 4.93 9.78 0.35
CA GLU A 90 4.56 9.67 -1.07
C GLU A 90 5.73 9.14 -1.91
N GLU A 91 6.98 9.55 -1.63
CA GLU A 91 8.13 9.00 -2.34
C GLU A 91 8.38 7.53 -1.95
N PHE A 92 8.21 7.20 -0.68
CA PHE A 92 8.27 5.82 -0.18
C PHE A 92 7.29 4.91 -0.92
N LEU A 93 6.03 5.34 -1.08
CA LEU A 93 4.99 4.62 -1.80
C LEU A 93 5.28 4.52 -3.30
N ARG A 94 5.72 5.62 -3.94
CA ARG A 94 6.09 5.63 -5.36
C ARG A 94 7.23 4.66 -5.62
N GLN A 95 8.28 4.71 -4.82
CA GLN A 95 9.45 3.85 -4.98
C GLN A 95 9.11 2.40 -4.68
N ALA A 96 8.45 2.11 -3.56
CA ALA A 96 8.08 0.75 -3.20
C ALA A 96 7.16 0.12 -4.24
N SER A 97 6.14 0.86 -4.73
CA SER A 97 5.08 0.31 -5.59
C SER A 97 4.64 -1.10 -5.15
N PRO A 98 4.13 -1.28 -3.90
CA PRO A 98 3.95 -2.61 -3.29
C PRO A 98 3.01 -3.54 -4.08
N VAL A 99 2.15 -2.96 -4.90
CA VAL A 99 1.33 -3.67 -5.88
C VAL A 99 1.77 -3.24 -7.27
N TYR A 100 2.25 -4.18 -8.07
CA TYR A 100 2.78 -3.89 -9.40
C TYR A 100 1.69 -3.43 -10.38
N HIS A 101 0.55 -4.11 -10.36
CA HIS A 101 -0.51 -3.89 -11.34
C HIS A 101 -1.87 -4.34 -10.85
N PHE A 102 -2.93 -3.89 -11.53
CA PHE A 102 -4.23 -4.56 -11.51
C PHE A 102 -4.72 -4.81 -12.94
N ARG A 103 -5.62 -5.78 -13.08
CA ARG A 103 -6.23 -6.13 -14.36
C ARG A 103 -7.67 -5.62 -14.45
N ARG A 104 -8.11 -5.26 -15.65
CA ARG A 104 -9.50 -5.00 -16.05
C ARG A 104 -9.90 -5.89 -17.24
N THR A 105 -11.20 -6.01 -17.47
CA THR A 105 -11.75 -6.66 -18.67
C THR A 105 -12.57 -5.63 -19.43
N ALA A 106 -12.32 -5.45 -20.72
CA ALA A 106 -13.09 -4.54 -21.54
C ALA A 106 -14.55 -5.04 -21.66
N THR A 107 -15.52 -4.19 -21.30
CA THR A 107 -16.96 -4.53 -21.37
C THR A 107 -17.56 -4.29 -22.74
N ARG A 108 -16.87 -3.49 -23.56
CA ARG A 108 -17.17 -3.15 -24.95
C ARG A 108 -15.87 -2.85 -25.68
N ASP A 109 -15.94 -2.79 -27.01
CA ASP A 109 -14.82 -2.31 -27.81
C ASP A 109 -14.50 -0.85 -27.46
N VAL A 110 -13.20 -0.54 -27.39
CA VAL A 110 -12.68 0.80 -27.09
C VAL A 110 -11.38 1.04 -27.84
N GLU A 111 -11.13 2.28 -28.24
CA GLU A 111 -9.85 2.72 -28.79
C GLU A 111 -9.14 3.61 -27.76
N MET A 112 -7.89 3.32 -27.45
CA MET A 112 -7.08 4.05 -26.48
C MET A 112 -5.65 4.18 -27.00
N HIS A 113 -5.12 5.40 -27.07
CA HIS A 113 -3.79 5.71 -27.64
C HIS A 113 -3.54 5.05 -29.01
N GLY A 114 -4.54 5.08 -29.90
CA GLY A 114 -4.47 4.46 -31.24
C GLY A 114 -4.45 2.92 -31.25
N LYS A 115 -4.77 2.28 -30.12
CA LYS A 115 -4.91 0.82 -30.00
C LYS A 115 -6.36 0.44 -29.79
N LYS A 116 -6.85 -0.50 -30.61
CA LYS A 116 -8.17 -1.11 -30.45
C LYS A 116 -8.09 -2.22 -29.41
N ILE A 117 -8.95 -2.15 -28.40
CA ILE A 117 -9.14 -3.16 -27.35
C ILE A 117 -10.57 -3.68 -27.52
N LYS A 118 -10.71 -4.97 -27.81
CA LYS A 118 -12.01 -5.61 -28.05
C LYS A 118 -12.69 -5.99 -26.74
N LYS A 119 -14.02 -6.07 -26.77
CA LYS A 119 -14.83 -6.62 -25.68
C LYS A 119 -14.27 -7.99 -25.24
N GLY A 120 -14.12 -8.17 -23.94
CA GLY A 120 -13.61 -9.39 -23.31
C GLY A 120 -12.09 -9.44 -23.13
N GLU A 121 -11.33 -8.61 -23.85
CA GLU A 121 -9.88 -8.54 -23.69
C GLU A 121 -9.49 -8.02 -22.30
N LYS A 122 -8.33 -8.49 -21.84
CA LYS A 122 -7.77 -8.11 -20.55
C LYS A 122 -6.78 -6.97 -20.73
N VAL A 123 -6.91 -5.96 -19.88
CA VAL A 123 -5.98 -4.83 -19.82
C VAL A 123 -5.31 -4.85 -18.45
N VAL A 124 -3.98 -4.82 -18.41
CA VAL A 124 -3.21 -4.78 -17.17
C VAL A 124 -2.61 -3.39 -17.03
N VAL A 125 -2.97 -2.70 -15.94
CA VAL A 125 -2.46 -1.37 -15.61
C VAL A 125 -1.30 -1.52 -14.65
N TRP A 126 -0.09 -1.27 -15.13
CA TRP A 126 1.15 -1.40 -14.36
C TRP A 126 1.47 -0.11 -13.60
N PHE A 127 1.03 -0.02 -12.34
CA PHE A 127 1.32 1.11 -11.46
C PHE A 127 2.81 1.31 -11.25
N ALA A 128 3.57 0.21 -11.12
CA ALA A 128 5.02 0.30 -10.95
C ALA A 128 5.72 0.93 -12.15
N SER A 129 5.24 0.66 -13.37
CA SER A 129 5.76 1.29 -14.59
C SER A 129 5.46 2.78 -14.61
N GLY A 130 4.20 3.17 -14.34
CA GLY A 130 3.83 4.58 -14.35
C GLY A 130 4.47 5.38 -13.21
N ASN A 131 4.75 4.75 -12.07
CA ASN A 131 5.56 5.33 -11.00
C ASN A 131 7.03 5.53 -11.39
N ARG A 132 7.45 5.11 -12.59
CA ARG A 132 8.77 5.35 -13.17
C ARG A 132 8.70 6.05 -14.54
N ASP A 133 7.54 6.59 -14.90
CA ASP A 133 7.34 7.24 -16.19
C ASP A 133 8.11 8.56 -16.26
N PRO A 134 9.07 8.72 -17.19
CA PRO A 134 9.82 9.96 -17.34
C PRO A 134 8.98 11.14 -17.86
N GLU A 135 7.80 10.90 -18.45
CA GLU A 135 6.87 11.96 -18.84
C GLU A 135 6.21 12.63 -17.62
N THR A 136 6.13 11.92 -16.49
CA THR A 136 5.54 12.43 -15.24
C THR A 136 6.59 12.76 -14.18
N PHE A 137 7.66 11.97 -14.08
CA PHE A 137 8.66 12.10 -13.03
C PHE A 137 10.05 12.38 -13.61
N THR A 138 10.57 13.59 -13.40
CA THR A 138 11.98 13.90 -13.69
C THR A 138 12.89 12.98 -12.88
N ASN A 139 13.88 12.36 -13.53
CA ASN A 139 14.77 11.37 -12.93
C ASN A 139 13.98 10.29 -12.15
N PRO A 140 13.17 9.47 -12.83
CA PRO A 140 12.16 8.63 -12.18
C PRO A 140 12.76 7.56 -11.25
N TYR A 141 14.01 7.18 -11.47
CA TYR A 141 14.72 6.19 -10.65
C TYR A 141 15.42 6.79 -9.43
N THR A 142 15.59 8.11 -9.36
CA THR A 142 16.17 8.78 -8.18
C THR A 142 15.21 8.72 -7.01
N PHE A 143 15.71 8.27 -5.87
CA PHE A 143 15.02 8.36 -4.59
C PHE A 143 15.21 9.74 -3.99
N ASP A 144 14.12 10.49 -3.86
CA ASP A 144 14.13 11.85 -3.32
C ASP A 144 12.93 12.06 -2.41
N VAL A 145 13.17 12.07 -1.09
CA VAL A 145 12.10 12.22 -0.07
C VAL A 145 11.46 13.60 -0.10
N THR A 146 12.07 14.55 -0.82
CA THR A 146 11.54 15.91 -1.01
C THR A 146 10.80 16.09 -2.33
N ARG A 147 10.74 15.05 -3.18
CA ARG A 147 10.15 15.10 -4.53
C ARG A 147 8.78 15.76 -4.52
N LYS A 148 8.63 16.83 -5.31
CA LYS A 148 7.36 17.56 -5.46
C LYS A 148 7.21 18.09 -6.90
N PRO A 149 6.04 17.91 -7.54
CA PRO A 149 4.89 17.10 -7.11
C PRO A 149 5.22 15.60 -7.08
N ASN A 150 4.41 14.81 -6.37
CA ASN A 150 4.56 13.34 -6.30
C ASN A 150 3.23 12.65 -6.59
N GLU A 151 2.80 12.69 -7.85
CA GLU A 151 1.49 12.20 -8.28
C GLU A 151 1.49 10.69 -8.58
N HIS A 152 2.03 9.88 -7.67
CA HIS A 152 2.19 8.44 -7.89
C HIS A 152 0.86 7.67 -7.95
N MET A 153 0.91 6.49 -8.55
CA MET A 153 -0.22 5.58 -8.73
C MET A 153 -0.24 4.38 -7.77
N ALA A 154 0.58 4.36 -6.72
CA ALA A 154 0.66 3.24 -5.77
C ALA A 154 -0.69 2.80 -5.15
N PHE A 155 -1.67 3.72 -5.07
CA PHE A 155 -3.03 3.47 -4.58
C PHE A 155 -4.10 3.30 -5.68
N GLY A 156 -3.72 3.16 -6.95
CA GLY A 156 -4.67 3.00 -8.06
C GLY A 156 -5.53 4.25 -8.30
N ARG A 157 -4.89 5.42 -8.48
CA ARG A 157 -5.53 6.74 -8.63
C ARG A 157 -6.42 6.82 -9.87
N GLY A 158 -7.48 7.63 -9.80
CA GLY A 158 -8.27 8.04 -10.97
C GLY A 158 -9.50 7.18 -11.32
N GLY A 159 -9.96 6.30 -10.41
CA GLY A 159 -11.14 5.48 -10.66
C GLY A 159 -11.86 5.00 -9.38
N PRO A 160 -12.98 4.28 -9.54
CA PRO A 160 -13.86 3.87 -8.43
C PRO A 160 -13.22 2.85 -7.47
N HIS A 161 -12.09 2.25 -7.86
CA HIS A 161 -11.32 1.30 -7.03
C HIS A 161 -10.04 1.91 -6.47
N MET A 162 -9.98 3.24 -6.33
CA MET A 162 -8.91 3.89 -5.58
C MET A 162 -8.85 3.31 -4.16
N CYS A 163 -7.64 3.03 -3.67
CA CYS A 163 -7.43 2.31 -2.42
C CYS A 163 -8.21 2.95 -1.26
N MET A 164 -9.13 2.20 -0.67
CA MET A 164 -9.93 2.63 0.47
C MET A 164 -9.05 2.90 1.70
N GLY A 165 -7.99 2.11 1.89
CA GLY A 165 -7.06 2.21 3.02
C GLY A 165 -5.95 3.25 2.86
N ASN A 166 -5.98 4.10 1.82
CA ASN A 166 -4.85 4.99 1.50
C ASN A 166 -4.50 5.96 2.65
N ALA A 167 -5.50 6.45 3.39
CA ALA A 167 -5.26 7.35 4.52
C ALA A 167 -4.65 6.60 5.71
N LEU A 168 -5.13 5.38 5.97
CA LEU A 168 -4.63 4.54 7.05
C LEU A 168 -3.19 4.09 6.79
N ALA A 169 -2.88 3.64 5.56
CA ALA A 169 -1.51 3.25 5.18
C ALA A 169 -0.52 4.40 5.34
N ARG A 170 -0.90 5.63 4.95
CA ARG A 170 -0.07 6.82 5.17
C ARG A 170 0.16 7.10 6.65
N LEU A 171 -0.90 7.02 7.46
CA LEU A 171 -0.82 7.22 8.90
C LEU A 171 0.10 6.18 9.55
N GLU A 172 -0.06 4.90 9.24
CA GLU A 172 0.79 3.82 9.75
C GLU A 172 2.27 4.06 9.41
N MET A 173 2.57 4.37 8.14
CA MET A 173 3.93 4.67 7.71
C MET A 173 4.48 5.93 8.39
N GLN A 174 3.69 7.00 8.47
CA GLN A 174 4.09 8.23 9.15
C GLN A 174 4.42 7.97 10.62
N ILE A 175 3.57 7.25 11.35
CA ILE A 175 3.84 6.87 12.75
C ILE A 175 5.13 6.04 12.83
N MET A 176 5.26 5.03 11.97
CA MET A 176 6.43 4.16 11.95
C MET A 176 7.74 4.94 11.77
N PHE A 177 7.83 5.78 10.73
CA PHE A 177 9.06 6.51 10.41
C PHE A 177 9.33 7.65 11.40
N THR A 178 8.30 8.37 11.85
CA THR A 178 8.46 9.43 12.87
C THR A 178 8.97 8.86 14.19
N GLN A 179 8.52 7.66 14.60
CA GLN A 179 8.95 7.07 15.86
C GLN A 179 10.30 6.33 15.75
N LEU A 180 10.59 5.72 14.60
CA LEU A 180 11.78 4.90 14.42
C LEU A 180 13.03 5.73 14.10
N LEU A 181 12.96 6.65 13.13
CA LEU A 181 14.14 7.33 12.60
C LEU A 181 14.96 8.08 13.68
N PRO A 182 14.36 8.78 14.66
CA PRO A 182 15.13 9.42 15.72
C PRO A 182 15.93 8.44 16.58
N ARG A 183 15.45 7.20 16.73
CA ARG A 183 16.07 6.18 17.60
C ARG A 183 17.19 5.41 16.91
N VAL A 184 17.22 5.42 15.58
CA VAL A 184 18.21 4.67 14.78
C VAL A 184 19.46 5.53 14.63
N LYS A 185 20.52 5.20 15.37
CA LYS A 185 21.83 5.83 15.21
C LYS A 185 22.47 5.42 13.88
N HIS A 186 22.48 4.11 13.61
CA HIS A 186 22.99 3.52 12.39
C HIS A 186 22.21 2.25 12.03
N MET A 187 22.10 1.96 10.74
CA MET A 187 21.43 0.77 10.23
C MET A 187 22.09 0.33 8.92
N GLU A 188 22.42 -0.96 8.83
CA GLU A 188 23.05 -1.55 7.66
C GLU A 188 22.49 -2.93 7.34
N ARG A 189 22.53 -3.32 6.06
CA ARG A 189 22.21 -4.69 5.64
C ARG A 189 23.35 -5.63 5.99
N ILE A 190 23.03 -6.77 6.60
CA ILE A 190 24.00 -7.80 6.97
C ILE A 190 23.87 -9.08 6.12
N GLY A 191 23.09 -9.01 5.05
CA GLY A 191 22.87 -10.12 4.11
C GLY A 191 22.00 -9.68 2.94
N GLU A 192 21.76 -10.60 2.01
CA GLU A 192 20.92 -10.35 0.84
C GLU A 192 19.45 -10.15 1.22
N THR A 193 18.79 -9.25 0.49
CA THR A 193 17.34 -9.03 0.62
C THR A 193 16.59 -10.17 -0.08
N ASP A 194 15.76 -10.89 0.68
CA ASP A 194 14.92 -11.96 0.13
C ASP A 194 13.59 -11.39 -0.36
N TYR A 195 13.43 -11.25 -1.68
CA TYR A 195 12.21 -10.75 -2.29
C TYR A 195 11.14 -11.84 -2.44
N LEU A 196 9.88 -11.44 -2.30
CA LEU A 196 8.72 -12.27 -2.57
C LEU A 196 8.67 -12.62 -4.06
N ARG A 197 8.58 -13.92 -4.39
CA ARG A 197 8.37 -14.37 -5.76
C ARG A 197 6.89 -14.20 -6.12
N SER A 198 6.54 -13.02 -6.63
CA SER A 198 5.18 -12.69 -7.05
C SER A 198 5.20 -11.82 -8.29
N ASN A 199 4.21 -12.00 -9.16
CA ASN A 199 3.98 -11.12 -10.32
C ASN A 199 3.02 -9.97 -9.99
N PHE A 200 2.44 -9.95 -8.79
CA PHE A 200 1.43 -8.97 -8.36
C PHE A 200 1.95 -8.08 -7.22
N VAL A 201 2.58 -8.69 -6.20
CA VAL A 201 3.08 -7.98 -5.01
C VAL A 201 4.59 -7.75 -5.14
N HIS A 202 5.02 -6.50 -5.01
CA HIS A 202 6.43 -6.16 -4.82
C HIS A 202 6.74 -6.25 -3.33
N GLY A 203 7.12 -7.45 -2.88
CA GLY A 203 7.33 -7.73 -1.47
C GLY A 203 8.78 -8.03 -1.13
N ILE A 204 9.21 -7.61 0.06
CA ILE A 204 10.40 -8.15 0.73
C ILE A 204 9.92 -9.12 1.81
N LYS A 205 10.38 -10.38 1.75
CA LYS A 205 10.11 -11.42 2.75
C LYS A 205 11.04 -11.28 3.95
N ARG A 206 12.32 -10.98 3.72
CA ARG A 206 13.34 -10.83 4.77
C ARG A 206 14.33 -9.73 4.37
N LEU A 207 14.60 -8.82 5.31
CA LEU A 207 15.61 -7.77 5.20
C LEU A 207 16.54 -7.89 6.42
N PRO A 208 17.61 -8.71 6.35
CA PRO A 208 18.51 -8.90 7.49
C PRO A 208 19.35 -7.65 7.71
N VAL A 209 19.24 -7.07 8.89
CA VAL A 209 19.85 -5.78 9.22
C VAL A 209 20.48 -5.79 10.61
N ARG A 210 21.56 -5.04 10.76
CA ARG A 210 22.07 -4.62 12.07
C ARG A 210 21.57 -3.21 12.32
N VAL A 211 21.07 -2.97 13.53
CA VAL A 211 20.58 -1.66 13.97
C VAL A 211 21.34 -1.29 15.23
N GLU A 212 21.93 -0.11 15.22
CA GLU A 212 22.45 0.54 16.41
C GLU A 212 21.43 1.61 16.83
N PHE A 213 20.91 1.46 18.04
CA PHE A 213 20.04 2.46 18.66
C PHE A 213 20.88 3.49 19.42
N GLU A 214 20.29 4.65 19.69
CA GLU A 214 20.83 5.63 20.66
C GLU A 214 20.78 5.12 22.10
#